data_AF-A0A1F1T2K7-F1
#
_entry.id   AF-A0A1F1T2K7-F1
#
_cell.length_a   1.000
_cell.length_b   1.000
_cell.length_c   1.000
_cell.angle_alpha   90.00
_cell.angle_beta   90.00
_cell.angle_gamma   90.00
#
_symmetry.space_group_name_H-M   'P 1'
#
loop_
_entity.id
_entity.type
_entity.pdbx_description
1 polymer ?
#
loop_
_entity_poly.entity_id
_entity_poly.type
_entity_poly.pdbx_seq_one_letter_code
_entity_poly.pdbx_strand_id
1 'polypeptide(L)'
;MTPERLAAAFDSPSPTLAATLLGCRLTVVAPDGAVTVRLTETEAYGNAGADPGAHSFRGRTERNAALFGPPRRTYVYLNYGIHRCLNLVGHPEGEAGGVLLRAAEVLAGGDLAVARRGRDTGPKLLSGPGNLGQGLGITLEMGHAPVEIVAAPPE
;
A
#
# COMPACT_ATOMS: atom_id res chain seq x y z
N MET A 1 -6.67 -7.59 -15.45
CA MET A 1 -7.43 -8.13 -14.30
C MET A 1 -8.70 -7.32 -14.13
N THR A 2 -9.84 -7.95 -13.86
CA THR A 2 -11.10 -7.20 -13.67
C THR A 2 -11.19 -6.59 -12.26
N PRO A 3 -11.97 -5.52 -12.06
CA PRO A 3 -12.23 -4.94 -10.75
C PRO A 3 -12.77 -5.96 -9.73
N GLU A 4 -13.66 -6.85 -10.15
CA GLU A 4 -14.30 -7.84 -9.28
C GLU A 4 -13.29 -8.86 -8.78
N ARG A 5 -12.38 -9.31 -9.66
CA ARG A 5 -11.30 -10.23 -9.29
C ARG A 5 -10.31 -9.59 -8.32
N LEU A 6 -9.98 -8.31 -8.53
CA LEU A 6 -9.12 -7.58 -7.62
C LEU A 6 -9.81 -7.36 -6.27
N ALA A 7 -11.11 -7.05 -6.27
CA ALA A 7 -11.90 -6.89 -5.04
C ALA A 7 -11.93 -8.19 -4.22
N ALA A 8 -12.21 -9.33 -4.86
CA ALA A 8 -12.21 -10.63 -4.19
C ALA A 8 -10.83 -11.04 -3.67
N ALA A 9 -9.74 -10.56 -4.27
CA ALA A 9 -8.40 -10.84 -3.78
C ALA A 9 -8.11 -10.22 -2.41
N PHE A 10 -8.81 -9.14 -2.03
CA PHE A 10 -8.69 -8.55 -0.70
C PHE A 10 -9.21 -9.46 0.41
N ASP A 11 -10.13 -10.38 0.09
CA ASP A 11 -10.67 -11.38 1.02
C ASP A 11 -9.82 -12.67 1.03
N SER A 12 -8.76 -12.74 0.21
CA SER A 12 -7.85 -13.88 0.12
C SER A 12 -6.67 -13.76 1.11
N PRO A 13 -5.95 -14.85 1.41
CA PRO A 13 -4.74 -14.79 2.22
C PRO A 13 -3.72 -13.77 1.70
N SER A 14 -3.00 -13.10 2.60
CA SER A 14 -2.06 -12.02 2.26
C SER A 14 -1.06 -12.36 1.15
N PRO A 15 -0.48 -13.59 1.06
CA PRO A 15 0.39 -13.96 -0.07
C PRO A 15 -0.31 -13.92 -1.43
N THR A 16 -1.59 -14.35 -1.48
CA THR A 16 -2.42 -14.29 -2.70
C THR A 16 -2.71 -12.85 -3.09
N LEU A 17 -3.08 -12.00 -2.12
CA LEU A 17 -3.28 -10.57 -2.36
C LEU A 17 -1.98 -9.90 -2.84
N ALA A 18 -0.84 -10.17 -2.20
CA ALA A 18 0.44 -9.60 -2.57
C ALA A 18 0.85 -9.93 -4.01
N ALA A 19 0.68 -11.19 -4.42
CA ALA A 19 0.94 -11.64 -5.79
C ALA A 19 -0.05 -10.99 -6.78
N THR A 20 -1.31 -10.85 -6.40
CA THR A 20 -2.35 -10.24 -7.23
C THR A 20 -2.11 -8.75 -7.46
N LEU A 21 -1.56 -8.04 -6.47
CA LEU A 21 -1.26 -6.61 -6.57
C LEU A 21 -0.08 -6.29 -7.50
N LEU A 22 0.80 -7.25 -7.80
CA LEU A 22 1.90 -7.02 -8.74
C LEU A 22 1.38 -6.68 -10.13
N GLY A 23 1.89 -5.60 -10.72
CA GLY A 23 1.44 -5.06 -11.99
C GLY A 23 0.16 -4.22 -11.93
N CYS A 24 -0.55 -4.18 -10.78
CA CYS A 24 -1.70 -3.29 -10.62
C CYS A 24 -1.27 -1.81 -10.63
N ARG A 25 -2.18 -0.96 -11.11
CA ARG A 25 -2.02 0.50 -11.04
C ARG A 25 -2.59 1.02 -9.73
N LEU A 26 -1.85 1.88 -9.06
CA LEU A 26 -2.28 2.61 -7.86
C LEU A 26 -2.17 4.10 -8.14
N THR A 27 -3.25 4.84 -7.91
CA THR A 27 -3.25 6.31 -7.92
C THR A 27 -3.40 6.80 -6.49
N VAL A 28 -2.48 7.66 -6.06
CA VAL A 28 -2.58 8.36 -4.78
C VAL A 28 -2.82 9.83 -5.07
N VAL A 29 -3.91 10.36 -4.51
CA VAL A 29 -4.26 11.78 -4.58
C VAL A 29 -3.90 12.42 -3.25
N ALA A 30 -2.97 13.37 -3.29
CA ALA A 30 -2.61 14.22 -2.15
C ALA A 30 -2.91 15.69 -2.49
N PRO A 31 -2.88 16.62 -1.51
CA PRO A 31 -3.29 18.01 -1.73
C PRO A 31 -2.54 18.76 -2.84
N ASP A 32 -1.29 18.38 -3.09
CA ASP A 32 -0.38 18.93 -4.12
C ASP A 32 -0.47 18.21 -5.47
N GLY A 33 -1.27 17.14 -5.58
CA GLY A 33 -1.54 16.44 -6.84
C GLY A 33 -1.52 14.91 -6.75
N ALA A 34 -1.86 14.29 -7.88
CA ALA A 34 -1.95 12.84 -8.00
C ALA A 34 -0.69 12.22 -8.61
N VAL A 35 -0.32 11.04 -8.13
CA VAL A 35 0.74 10.20 -8.72
C VAL A 35 0.16 8.81 -8.97
N THR A 36 0.32 8.31 -10.19
CA THR A 36 -0.10 6.97 -10.60
C THR A 36 1.12 6.09 -10.83
N VAL A 37 1.13 4.91 -10.25
CA VAL A 37 2.25 3.97 -10.30
C VAL A 37 1.79 2.55 -10.66
N ARG A 38 2.69 1.76 -11.23
CA ARG A 38 2.56 0.30 -11.36
C ARG A 38 3.33 -0.38 -10.24
N LEU A 39 2.66 -1.19 -9.43
CA LEU A 39 3.31 -1.90 -8.32
C LEU A 39 4.27 -2.97 -8.85
N THR A 40 5.51 -2.98 -8.35
CA THR A 40 6.57 -3.90 -8.79
C THR A 40 7.12 -4.78 -7.67
N GLU A 41 6.91 -4.40 -6.41
CA GLU A 41 7.34 -5.19 -5.25
C GLU A 41 6.34 -5.02 -4.11
N THR A 42 5.92 -6.14 -3.52
CA THR A 42 4.95 -6.23 -2.43
C THR A 42 5.43 -7.24 -1.39
N GLU A 43 4.98 -7.11 -0.15
CA GLU A 43 5.30 -8.06 0.91
C GLU A 43 4.06 -8.35 1.75
N ALA A 44 3.76 -9.64 1.92
CA ALA A 44 2.57 -10.11 2.63
C ALA A 44 2.85 -10.22 4.13
N TYR A 45 1.93 -9.71 4.94
CA TYR A 45 1.88 -9.91 6.38
C TYR A 45 0.48 -10.36 6.78
N GLY A 46 0.36 -11.31 7.70
CA GLY A 46 -0.97 -11.79 8.11
C GLY A 46 -0.90 -12.90 9.14
N ASN A 47 -2.01 -13.59 9.35
CA ASN A 47 -2.14 -14.67 10.34
C ASN A 47 -1.71 -14.18 11.72
N ALA A 48 -2.55 -13.34 12.35
CA ALA A 48 -2.28 -12.79 13.67
C ALA A 48 -1.79 -13.88 14.65
N GLY A 49 -0.64 -13.64 15.29
CA GLY A 49 0.00 -14.61 16.19
C GLY A 49 0.89 -15.66 15.54
N ALA A 50 0.94 -15.76 14.20
CA ALA A 50 1.77 -16.74 13.48
C ALA A 50 2.90 -16.13 12.65
N ASP A 51 2.82 -14.84 12.29
CA ASP A 51 3.87 -14.11 11.56
C ASP A 51 4.62 -13.14 12.50
N PRO A 52 5.83 -13.48 12.98
CA PRO A 52 6.63 -12.61 13.85
C PRO A 52 7.05 -11.28 13.21
N GLY A 53 7.02 -11.17 11.88
CA GLY A 53 7.31 -9.94 11.16
C GLY A 53 6.13 -8.97 11.11
N ALA A 54 4.91 -9.45 11.34
CA ALA A 54 3.71 -8.63 11.28
C ALA A 54 3.52 -7.77 12.53
N HIS A 55 3.06 -6.53 12.33
CA HIS A 55 2.64 -5.68 13.45
C HIS A 55 1.47 -6.25 14.26
N SER A 56 0.71 -7.20 13.69
CA SER A 56 -0.38 -7.91 14.36
C SER A 56 0.07 -9.12 15.17
N PHE A 57 1.37 -9.49 15.16
CA PHE A 57 1.88 -10.70 15.83
C PHE A 57 1.50 -10.77 17.31
N ARG A 58 1.60 -9.66 18.03
CA ARG A 58 1.25 -9.57 19.47
C ARG A 58 -0.20 -9.16 19.72
N GLY A 59 -1.06 -9.25 18.71
CA GLY A 59 -2.45 -8.84 18.78
C GLY A 59 -2.69 -7.36 18.44
N ARG A 60 -3.91 -6.92 18.71
CA ARG A 60 -4.42 -5.59 18.34
C ARG A 60 -3.93 -4.51 19.30
N THR A 61 -3.56 -3.37 18.75
CA THR A 61 -3.21 -2.11 19.42
C THR A 61 -3.91 -0.96 18.70
N GLU A 62 -3.92 0.24 19.28
CA GLU A 62 -4.45 1.43 18.58
C GLU A 62 -3.72 1.69 17.26
N ARG A 63 -2.38 1.56 17.27
CA ARG A 63 -1.54 1.80 16.09
C ARG A 63 -1.86 0.86 14.94
N ASN A 64 -2.04 -0.44 15.21
CA ASN A 64 -2.24 -1.45 14.16
C ASN A 64 -3.72 -1.76 13.91
N ALA A 65 -4.65 -1.03 14.53
CA ALA A 65 -6.08 -1.32 14.48
C ALA A 65 -6.63 -1.40 13.04
N ALA A 66 -6.05 -0.64 12.11
CA ALA A 66 -6.39 -0.70 10.69
C ALA A 66 -6.24 -2.12 10.11
N LEU A 67 -5.22 -2.87 10.50
CA LEU A 67 -4.98 -4.24 10.01
C LEU A 67 -6.09 -5.20 10.40
N PHE A 68 -6.84 -4.94 11.47
CA PHE A 68 -7.97 -5.75 11.95
C PHE A 68 -9.33 -5.22 11.47
N GLY A 69 -9.34 -4.12 10.72
CA GLY A 69 -10.56 -3.50 10.22
C GLY A 69 -11.06 -4.16 8.92
N PRO A 70 -12.05 -3.53 8.26
CA PRO A 70 -12.54 -4.02 6.98
C PRO A 70 -11.44 -4.08 5.91
N PRO A 71 -11.51 -5.02 4.94
CA PRO A 71 -10.60 -5.06 3.80
C PRO A 71 -10.73 -3.80 2.94
N ARG A 72 -9.74 -3.56 2.06
CA ARG A 72 -9.67 -2.37 1.19
C ARG A 72 -9.57 -1.08 1.99
N ARG A 73 -8.74 -1.12 3.02
CA ARG A 73 -8.34 0.04 3.81
C ARG A 73 -6.84 0.21 3.73
N THR A 74 -6.36 1.40 3.99
CA THR A 74 -4.93 1.68 4.14
C THR A 74 -4.50 1.49 5.59
N TYR A 75 -3.31 0.95 5.77
CA TYR A 75 -2.58 1.04 7.04
C TYR A 75 -1.26 1.75 6.79
N VAL A 76 -1.14 2.95 7.37
CA VAL A 76 0.07 3.78 7.27
C VAL A 76 0.75 3.84 8.63
N TYR A 77 2.06 3.63 8.65
CA TYR A 77 2.85 3.77 9.87
C TYR A 77 4.18 4.45 9.59
N LEU A 78 4.79 4.98 10.65
CA LEU A 78 6.12 5.56 10.61
C LEU A 78 7.18 4.51 10.98
N ASN A 79 8.09 4.23 10.05
CA ASN A 79 9.26 3.40 10.26
C ASN A 79 10.49 4.28 10.56
N TYR A 80 11.26 3.90 11.59
CA TYR A 80 12.42 4.65 12.08
C TYR A 80 12.17 6.15 12.33
N GLY A 81 10.92 6.55 12.61
CA GLY A 81 10.56 7.95 12.85
C GLY A 81 10.54 8.85 11.61
N ILE A 82 10.84 8.33 10.41
CA ILE A 82 11.02 9.17 9.20
C ILE A 82 10.27 8.67 7.98
N HIS A 83 10.10 7.35 7.81
CA HIS A 83 9.54 6.77 6.60
C HIS A 83 8.09 6.38 6.80
N ARG A 84 7.19 6.90 5.98
CA ARG A 84 5.78 6.49 6.00
C ARG A 84 5.61 5.28 5.09
N CYS A 85 5.33 4.13 5.68
CA CYS A 85 5.11 2.88 4.95
C CYS A 85 3.60 2.70 4.72
N LEU A 86 3.21 2.40 3.48
CA LEU A 86 1.81 2.16 3.10
C LEU A 86 1.55 0.66 2.96
N ASN A 87 0.50 0.18 3.62
CA ASN A 87 -0.01 -1.17 3.47
C ASN A 87 -1.46 -1.11 3.01
N LEU A 88 -1.88 -2.12 2.24
CA LEU A 88 -3.27 -2.36 1.90
C LEU A 88 -3.80 -3.49 2.80
N VAL A 89 -4.83 -3.20 3.58
CA VAL A 89 -5.48 -4.15 4.50
C VAL A 89 -6.30 -5.13 3.69
N GLY A 90 -6.07 -6.42 3.95
CA GLY A 90 -6.89 -7.53 3.44
C GLY A 90 -7.43 -8.36 4.60
N HIS A 91 -8.02 -9.51 4.28
CA HIS A 91 -8.77 -10.41 5.17
C HIS A 91 -10.15 -9.87 5.61
N PRO A 92 -11.05 -10.76 6.07
CA PRO A 92 -12.29 -10.36 6.73
C PRO A 92 -12.03 -9.50 7.98
N GLU A 93 -12.99 -8.63 8.31
CA GLU A 93 -12.92 -7.81 9.51
C GLU A 93 -12.75 -8.68 10.77
N GLY A 94 -11.84 -8.27 11.65
CA GLY A 94 -11.46 -9.02 12.85
C GLY A 94 -10.21 -9.90 12.69
N GLU A 95 -9.85 -10.27 11.46
CA GLU A 95 -8.62 -11.01 11.16
C GLU A 95 -7.55 -10.05 10.64
N ALA A 96 -6.36 -10.08 11.25
CA ALA A 96 -5.31 -9.16 10.82
C ALA A 96 -4.53 -9.67 9.61
N GLY A 97 -4.47 -8.83 8.57
CA GLY A 97 -3.51 -9.01 7.50
C GLY A 97 -3.52 -7.87 6.48
N GLY A 98 -2.49 -7.87 5.65
CA GLY A 98 -2.36 -6.93 4.57
C GLY A 98 -1.07 -7.10 3.79
N VAL A 99 -0.83 -6.14 2.91
CA VAL A 99 0.31 -6.14 2.01
C VAL A 99 1.02 -4.81 2.10
N LEU A 100 2.30 -4.84 2.48
CA LEU A 100 3.20 -3.70 2.39
C LEU A 100 3.54 -3.43 0.93
N LEU A 101 3.39 -2.18 0.50
CA LEU A 101 3.84 -1.75 -0.83
C LEU A 101 5.31 -1.33 -0.74
N ARG A 102 6.17 -2.04 -1.46
CA ARG A 102 7.62 -1.89 -1.34
C ARG A 102 8.23 -1.11 -2.49
N ALA A 103 7.79 -1.33 -3.72
CA ALA A 103 8.29 -0.59 -4.86
C ALA A 103 7.25 -0.45 -5.97
N ALA A 104 7.42 0.59 -6.77
CA ALA A 104 6.58 0.85 -7.92
C ALA A 104 7.33 1.63 -9.01
N GLU A 105 6.82 1.54 -10.23
CA GLU A 105 7.23 2.34 -11.38
C GLU A 105 6.23 3.48 -11.59
N VAL A 106 6.71 4.70 -11.84
CA VAL A 106 5.81 5.85 -12.06
C VAL A 106 5.24 5.82 -13.48
N LEU A 107 3.91 5.94 -13.58
CA LEU A 107 3.19 6.02 -14.86
C LEU A 107 2.71 7.46 -15.15
N ALA A 108 2.34 8.22 -14.12
CA ALA A 108 1.94 9.61 -14.23
C ALA A 108 2.28 10.39 -12.94
N GLY A 109 2.53 11.70 -13.06
CA GLY A 109 2.94 12.54 -11.93
C GLY A 109 4.43 12.41 -11.59
N GLY A 110 5.28 12.10 -12.57
CA GLY A 110 6.73 11.92 -12.40
C GLY A 110 7.43 13.11 -11.75
N ASP A 111 7.23 14.31 -12.31
CA ASP A 111 7.84 15.54 -11.78
C ASP A 111 7.46 15.81 -10.32
N LEU A 112 6.20 15.54 -9.97
CA LEU A 112 5.71 15.68 -8.60
C LEU A 112 6.35 14.64 -7.66
N ALA A 113 6.46 13.38 -8.10
CA ALA A 113 7.15 12.35 -7.34
C ALA A 113 8.63 12.70 -7.13
N VAL A 114 9.32 13.21 -8.16
CA VAL A 114 10.72 13.68 -8.06
C VAL A 114 10.82 14.86 -7.09
N ALA A 115 9.93 15.85 -7.18
CA ALA A 115 9.90 17.00 -6.29
C ALA A 115 9.72 16.58 -4.82
N ARG A 116 8.76 15.68 -4.53
CA ARG A 116 8.55 15.13 -3.18
C ARG A 116 9.75 14.33 -2.69
N ARG A 117 10.46 13.64 -3.58
CA ARG A 117 11.69 12.90 -3.26
C ARG A 117 12.91 13.80 -3.08
N GLY A 118 12.90 15.01 -3.63
CA GLY A 118 14.02 15.95 -3.63
C GLY A 118 15.22 15.51 -4.49
N ARG A 119 15.06 14.45 -5.28
CA ARG A 119 16.07 13.92 -6.21
C ARG A 119 15.44 13.02 -7.25
N ASP A 120 16.01 13.04 -8.45
CA ASP A 120 15.69 12.07 -9.50
C ASP A 120 16.71 10.93 -9.49
N THR A 121 16.23 9.71 -9.26
CA THR A 121 17.06 8.49 -9.32
C THR A 121 16.60 7.55 -10.45
N GLY A 122 15.89 8.07 -11.44
CA GLY A 122 15.36 7.33 -12.58
C GLY A 122 14.53 6.12 -12.15
N PRO A 123 14.80 4.92 -12.68
CA PRO A 123 14.01 3.71 -12.37
C PRO A 123 13.95 3.35 -10.88
N LYS A 124 14.89 3.83 -10.04
CA LYS A 124 14.91 3.57 -8.59
C LYS A 124 14.12 4.59 -7.77
N LEU A 125 13.44 5.56 -8.42
CA LEU A 125 12.75 6.66 -7.75
C LEU A 125 11.86 6.17 -6.62
N LEU A 126 11.06 5.13 -6.82
CA LEU A 126 10.17 4.56 -5.80
C LEU A 126 10.58 3.14 -5.39
N SER A 127 11.88 2.82 -5.40
CA SER A 127 12.39 1.53 -4.93
C SER A 127 12.62 1.56 -3.42
N GLY A 128 11.76 0.87 -2.65
CA GLY A 128 11.78 0.79 -1.19
C GLY A 128 10.56 1.46 -0.54
N PRO A 129 10.03 0.94 0.58
CA PRO A 129 8.73 1.38 1.11
C PRO A 129 8.71 2.84 1.56
N GLY A 130 9.79 3.33 2.19
CA GLY A 130 9.91 4.74 2.56
C GLY A 130 10.06 5.67 1.35
N ASN A 131 10.74 5.16 0.31
CA ASN A 131 10.94 5.84 -0.96
C ASN A 131 9.61 6.00 -1.72
N LEU A 132 8.83 4.92 -1.76
CA LEU A 132 7.49 4.88 -2.32
C LEU A 132 6.55 5.81 -1.55
N GLY A 133 6.50 5.70 -0.23
CA GLY A 133 5.63 6.53 0.61
C GLY A 133 5.90 8.03 0.45
N GLN A 134 7.17 8.43 0.40
CA GLN A 134 7.53 9.84 0.17
C GLN A 134 7.13 10.31 -1.24
N GLY A 135 7.44 9.56 -2.29
CA GLY A 135 7.12 9.98 -3.66
C GLY A 135 5.61 10.04 -3.94
N LEU A 136 4.83 9.16 -3.31
CA LEU A 136 3.37 9.17 -3.40
C LEU A 136 2.70 10.23 -2.52
N GLY A 137 3.44 10.92 -1.64
CA GLY A 137 2.88 11.94 -0.74
C GLY A 137 2.04 11.36 0.40
N ILE A 138 2.38 10.13 0.85
CA ILE A 138 1.64 9.45 1.92
C ILE A 138 1.80 10.20 3.23
N THR A 139 0.70 10.43 3.94
CA THR A 139 0.67 11.01 5.29
C THR A 139 0.10 9.99 6.29
N LEU A 140 0.28 10.23 7.60
CA LEU A 140 -0.31 9.36 8.63
C LEU A 140 -1.85 9.47 8.68
N GLU A 141 -2.39 10.62 8.28
CA GLU A 141 -3.83 10.87 8.20
C GLU A 141 -4.52 10.00 7.15
N MET A 142 -3.75 9.50 6.17
CA MET A 142 -4.25 8.52 5.21
C MET A 142 -4.38 7.11 5.80
N GLY A 143 -4.17 6.90 7.10
CA GLY A 143 -4.52 5.64 7.76
C GLY A 143 -6.03 5.42 7.80
N HIS A 144 -6.48 4.17 7.65
CA HIS A 144 -7.90 3.78 7.59
C HIS A 144 -8.68 4.36 6.39
N ALA A 145 -8.00 5.01 5.44
CA ALA A 145 -8.63 5.53 4.23
C ALA A 145 -9.18 4.37 3.37
N PRO A 146 -10.34 4.53 2.73
CA PRO A 146 -10.87 3.54 1.81
C PRO A 146 -9.98 3.43 0.56
N VAL A 147 -9.86 2.21 0.04
CA VAL A 147 -9.22 1.92 -1.24
C VAL A 147 -10.31 1.60 -2.25
N GLU A 148 -10.47 2.49 -3.22
CA GLU A 148 -11.44 2.30 -4.30
C GLU A 148 -10.83 1.48 -5.43
N ILE A 149 -11.58 0.49 -5.91
CA ILE A 149 -11.19 -0.33 -7.07
C ILE A 149 -12.03 0.13 -8.24
N VAL A 150 -11.37 0.68 -9.25
CA VAL A 150 -12.00 1.19 -10.47
C VAL A 150 -11.53 0.39 -11.67
N ALA A 151 -12.35 0.39 -12.73
CA ALA A 151 -11.91 -0.13 -14.01
C ALA A 151 -10.71 0.68 -14.52
N ALA A 152 -9.74 -0.01 -15.14
CA ALA A 152 -8.66 0.70 -15.80
C ALA A 152 -9.26 1.58 -16.91
N PRO A 153 -8.78 2.82 -17.08
CA PRO A 153 -9.16 3.61 -18.24
C PRO A 153 -8.77 2.86 -19.52
N PRO A 154 -9.54 2.99 -20.61
CA PRO A 154 -9.17 2.44 -21.91
C PRO A 154 -7.79 2.96 -22.31
N GLU A 155 -6.99 2.11 -22.97
CA GLU A 155 -5.66 2.45 -23.47
C GLU A 155 -5.68 3.57 -24.51
#